data_AF-A0A7C9FMI7-F1
#
_entry.id   AF-A0A7C9FMI7-F1
#
_cell.length_a   1.000
_cell.length_b   1.000
_cell.length_c   1.000
_cell.angle_alpha   90.00
_cell.angle_beta   90.00
_cell.angle_gamma   90.00
#
_symmetry.space_group_name_H-M   'P 1'
#
loop_
_entity.id
_entity.type
_entity.pdbx_description
1 polymer ?
#
loop_
_entity_poly.entity_id
_entity_poly.type
_entity_poly.pdbx_seq_one_letter_code
_entity_poly.pdbx_strand_id
1 'polypeptide(L)'
;VTKKVIGERPNKDEVHKLRLLLLSLGEMSLRQSVEESDIKALIAFFETSQDTACVEDVLHMILRALSHKSLLASIVEQVNAMGGCHVFINLLQRGYEPIRLLSLQLIGRLLVGLPSEKKGLKFFSLGVGRSKALPESTRKTNTRVQPIFCAISERIFRFPLTENLCATLFDVLLGGASPKQVLQKQTQIDNPKSKGNSSHFILPQILVL
;
A
#
# COMPACT_ATOMS: atom_id res chain seq x y z
N VAL A 1 36.04 40.15 16.10
CA VAL A 1 35.50 38.96 15.40
C VAL A 1 35.45 39.26 13.91
N THR A 2 36.34 38.65 13.12
CA THR A 2 36.42 38.84 11.67
C THR A 2 35.22 38.18 10.99
N LYS A 3 34.38 38.97 10.32
CA LYS A 3 33.27 38.50 9.48
C LYS A 3 33.81 37.87 8.19
N LYS A 4 34.48 36.72 8.28
CA LYS A 4 34.79 35.90 7.11
C LYS A 4 33.52 35.11 6.79
N VAL A 5 32.83 35.49 5.72
CA VAL A 5 31.68 34.73 5.21
C VAL A 5 32.23 33.41 4.67
N ILE A 6 32.06 32.33 5.41
CA ILE A 6 32.47 30.98 4.99
C ILE A 6 31.35 30.45 4.08
N GLY A 7 31.52 30.63 2.77
CA GLY A 7 30.67 30.05 1.73
C GLY A 7 29.36 30.79 1.46
N GLU A 8 28.88 30.71 0.21
CA GLU A 8 27.53 31.13 -0.17
C GLU A 8 26.52 30.04 0.18
N ARG A 9 25.33 30.45 0.64
CA ARG A 9 24.23 29.51 0.89
C ARG A 9 23.73 28.98 -0.46
N PRO A 10 23.56 27.65 -0.62
CA PRO A 10 23.07 27.09 -1.87
C PRO A 10 21.73 27.68 -2.26
N ASN A 11 21.55 27.95 -3.54
CA ASN A 11 20.27 28.39 -4.09
C ASN A 11 19.26 27.23 -4.15
N LYS A 12 17.99 27.53 -4.45
CA LYS A 12 16.92 26.52 -4.45
C LYS A 12 17.18 25.36 -5.43
N ASP A 13 17.78 25.65 -6.58
CA ASP A 13 18.06 24.63 -7.61
C ASP A 13 19.21 23.72 -7.18
N GLU A 14 20.23 24.27 -6.52
CA GLU A 14 21.33 23.50 -5.94
C GLU A 14 20.83 22.60 -4.81
N VAL A 15 19.97 23.12 -3.92
CA VAL A 15 19.33 22.31 -2.88
C VAL A 15 18.49 21.18 -3.49
N HIS A 16 17.76 21.46 -4.57
CA HIS A 16 16.97 20.45 -5.27
C HIS A 16 17.86 19.36 -5.89
N LYS A 17 18.94 19.74 -6.59
CA LYS A 17 19.92 18.79 -7.17
C LYS A 17 20.58 17.93 -6.09
N LEU A 18 20.99 18.54 -4.98
CA LEU A 18 21.55 17.81 -3.83
C LEU A 18 20.55 16.81 -3.27
N ARG A 19 19.27 17.20 -3.16
CA ARG A 19 18.22 16.28 -2.70
C ARG A 19 18.03 15.10 -3.65
N LEU A 20 17.94 15.34 -4.96
CA LEU A 20 17.83 14.27 -5.95
C LEU A 20 19.03 13.32 -5.90
N LEU A 21 20.24 13.85 -5.74
CA LEU A 21 21.45 13.05 -5.61
C LEU A 21 21.40 12.15 -4.37
N LEU A 22 21.04 12.71 -3.21
CA LEU A 22 20.92 11.97 -1.97
C LEU A 22 19.85 10.88 -2.04
N LEU A 23 18.68 11.19 -2.63
CA LEU A 23 17.61 10.21 -2.84
C LEU A 23 18.03 9.08 -3.79
N SER A 24 18.79 9.40 -4.85
CA SER A 24 19.32 8.40 -5.78
C SER A 24 20.35 7.50 -5.10
N LEU A 25 21.22 8.07 -4.26
CA LEU A 25 22.18 7.29 -3.47
C LEU A 25 21.48 6.38 -2.46
N GLY A 26 20.48 6.91 -1.74
CA GLY A 26 19.67 6.13 -0.81
C GLY A 26 18.94 4.97 -1.50
N GLU A 27 18.35 5.22 -2.67
CA GLU A 27 17.75 4.16 -3.47
C GLU A 27 18.76 3.10 -3.88
N MET A 28 19.93 3.50 -4.38
CA MET A 28 20.98 2.58 -4.79
C MET A 28 21.46 1.73 -3.60
N SER A 29 21.61 2.34 -2.43
CA SER A 29 21.97 1.65 -1.19
C SER A 29 20.93 0.59 -0.83
N LEU A 30 19.64 0.96 -0.82
CA LEU A 30 18.56 0.02 -0.54
C LEU A 30 18.53 -1.15 -1.53
N ARG A 31 18.81 -0.90 -2.82
CA ARG A 31 18.83 -1.96 -3.85
C ARG A 31 19.99 -2.94 -3.69
N GLN A 32 21.08 -2.57 -3.04
CA GLN A 32 22.22 -3.47 -2.81
C GLN A 32 21.94 -4.43 -1.67
N SER A 33 21.53 -3.90 -0.52
CA SER A 33 21.15 -4.67 0.65
C SER A 33 20.25 -3.83 1.54
N VAL A 34 19.27 -4.47 2.16
CA VAL A 34 18.46 -3.85 3.20
C VAL A 34 18.62 -4.62 4.50
N GLU A 35 19.10 -3.93 5.52
CA GLU A 35 19.19 -4.43 6.87
C GLU A 35 18.05 -3.88 7.74
N GLU A 36 17.84 -4.51 8.90
CA GLU A 36 16.83 -4.06 9.86
C GLU A 36 17.08 -2.61 10.33
N SER A 37 18.36 -2.21 10.44
CA SER A 37 18.77 -0.85 10.78
C SER A 37 18.31 0.18 9.75
N ASP A 38 18.27 -0.18 8.46
CA ASP A 38 17.81 0.73 7.40
C ASP A 38 16.32 0.99 7.54
N ILE A 39 15.54 -0.05 7.82
CA ILE A 39 14.09 0.08 8.05
C ILE A 39 13.83 0.90 9.31
N LYS A 40 14.58 0.66 10.41
CA LYS A 40 14.51 1.48 11.62
C LYS A 40 14.84 2.94 11.36
N ALA A 41 15.86 3.22 10.56
CA ALA A 41 16.24 4.57 10.18
C ALA A 41 15.14 5.26 9.36
N LEU A 42 14.50 4.54 8.42
CA LEU A 42 13.36 5.05 7.67
C LEU A 42 12.16 5.36 8.57
N ILE A 43 11.83 4.48 9.51
CA ILE A 43 10.75 4.71 10.48
C ILE A 43 11.06 5.94 11.33
N ALA A 44 12.26 6.00 11.91
CA ALA A 44 12.68 7.14 12.73
C ALA A 44 12.64 8.46 11.94
N PHE A 45 13.08 8.44 10.68
CA PHE A 45 12.96 9.59 9.78
C PHE A 45 11.51 10.01 9.58
N PHE A 46 10.63 9.05 9.28
CA PHE A 46 9.20 9.32 9.07
C PHE A 46 8.45 9.78 10.31
N GLU A 47 8.90 9.42 11.50
CA GLU A 47 8.29 9.87 12.75
C GLU A 47 8.79 11.27 13.17
N THR A 48 10.08 11.55 12.96
CA THR A 48 10.71 12.78 13.45
C THR A 48 10.67 13.95 12.47
N SER A 49 10.71 13.68 11.16
CA SER A 49 10.79 14.74 10.15
C SER A 49 9.51 15.59 10.10
N GLN A 50 9.70 16.91 10.07
CA GLN A 50 8.63 17.90 9.87
C GLN A 50 8.62 18.47 8.45
N ASP A 51 9.64 18.17 7.64
CA ASP A 51 9.70 18.61 6.24
C ASP A 51 8.82 17.69 5.39
N THR A 52 7.61 18.15 5.08
CA THR A 52 6.62 17.37 4.33
C THR A 52 7.08 17.04 2.91
N ALA A 53 7.81 17.96 2.26
CA ALA A 53 8.34 17.72 0.92
C ALA A 53 9.42 16.64 0.94
N CYS A 54 10.30 16.67 1.96
CA CYS A 54 11.31 15.63 2.13
C CYS A 54 10.69 14.26 2.43
N VAL A 55 9.65 14.21 3.28
CA VAL A 55 8.92 12.95 3.56
C VAL A 55 8.24 12.41 2.31
N GLU A 56 7.59 13.27 1.53
CA GLU A 56 6.97 12.92 0.25
C GLU A 56 8.00 12.40 -0.77
N ASP A 57 9.13 13.10 -0.94
CA ASP A 57 10.21 12.70 -1.82
C ASP A 57 10.78 11.31 -1.44
N VAL A 58 10.97 11.05 -0.15
CA VAL A 58 11.44 9.74 0.35
C VAL A 58 10.40 8.65 0.12
N LEU A 59 9.11 8.94 0.36
CA LEU A 59 8.03 7.97 0.09
C LEU A 59 7.96 7.62 -1.40
N HIS A 60 8.07 8.60 -2.30
CA HIS A 60 8.14 8.37 -3.74
C HIS A 60 9.35 7.52 -4.13
N MET A 61 10.51 7.82 -3.56
CA MET A 61 11.75 7.07 -3.81
C MET A 61 11.61 5.61 -3.36
N ILE A 62 11.11 5.35 -2.15
CA ILE A 62 10.87 3.98 -1.66
C ILE A 62 9.85 3.26 -2.53
N LEU A 63 8.70 3.90 -2.80
CA LEU A 63 7.68 3.29 -3.66
C LEU A 63 8.29 2.91 -5.00
N ARG A 64 9.01 3.81 -5.66
CA ARG A 64 9.67 3.51 -6.94
C ARG A 64 10.64 2.33 -6.80
N ALA A 65 11.46 2.31 -5.76
CA ALA A 65 12.42 1.23 -5.49
C ALA A 65 11.74 -0.13 -5.28
N LEU A 66 10.60 -0.18 -4.59
CA LEU A 66 9.79 -1.38 -4.36
C LEU A 66 9.17 -1.98 -5.62
N SER A 67 9.30 -1.34 -6.78
CA SER A 67 8.96 -1.96 -8.07
C SER A 67 9.89 -3.12 -8.42
N HIS A 68 11.08 -3.19 -7.82
CA HIS A 68 12.00 -4.32 -7.94
C HIS A 68 11.60 -5.44 -6.97
N LYS A 69 11.24 -6.61 -7.52
CA LYS A 69 10.69 -7.73 -6.73
C LYS A 69 11.64 -8.25 -5.65
N SER A 70 12.94 -8.31 -5.92
CA SER A 70 13.95 -8.74 -4.96
C SER A 70 14.04 -7.80 -3.76
N LEU A 71 14.05 -6.50 -4.02
CA LEU A 71 14.05 -5.48 -2.99
C LEU A 71 12.76 -5.51 -2.16
N LEU A 72 11.60 -5.64 -2.82
CA LEU A 72 10.32 -5.78 -2.13
C LEU A 72 10.33 -6.99 -1.19
N ALA A 73 10.80 -8.15 -1.65
CA ALA A 73 10.89 -9.35 -0.82
C ALA A 73 11.80 -9.13 0.41
N SER A 74 12.99 -8.54 0.20
CA SER A 74 13.92 -8.23 1.28
C SER A 74 13.32 -7.25 2.30
N ILE A 75 12.67 -6.17 1.84
CA ILE A 75 12.04 -5.19 2.73
C ILE A 75 10.87 -5.84 3.50
N VAL A 76 10.06 -6.67 2.85
CA VAL A 76 8.95 -7.37 3.51
C VAL A 76 9.47 -8.29 4.60
N GLU A 77 10.58 -9.00 4.37
CA GLU A 77 11.23 -9.84 5.40
C GLU A 77 11.66 -9.01 6.61
N GLN A 78 12.38 -7.90 6.39
CA GLN A 78 12.83 -7.00 7.46
C GLN A 78 11.64 -6.39 8.23
N VAL A 79 10.62 -5.91 7.52
CA VAL A 79 9.42 -5.33 8.14
C VAL A 79 8.65 -6.38 8.94
N ASN A 80 8.58 -7.63 8.46
CA ASN A 80 7.94 -8.73 9.19
C ASN A 80 8.70 -9.10 10.47
N ALA A 81 10.03 -9.09 10.44
CA ALA A 81 10.86 -9.28 11.63
C ALA A 81 10.56 -8.21 12.69
N MET A 82 10.23 -6.99 12.27
CA MET A 82 9.82 -5.87 13.13
C MET A 82 8.33 -5.89 13.54
N GLY A 83 7.59 -6.96 13.21
CA GLY A 83 6.17 -7.11 13.56
C GLY A 83 5.18 -6.69 12.48
N GLY A 84 5.64 -6.41 11.26
CA GLY A 84 4.82 -6.21 10.06
C GLY A 84 4.56 -4.75 9.71
N CYS A 85 3.66 -4.53 8.75
CA CYS A 85 3.42 -3.22 8.13
C CYS A 85 2.90 -2.12 9.08
N HIS A 86 2.54 -2.49 10.31
CA HIS A 86 2.00 -1.56 11.30
C HIS A 86 2.99 -0.44 11.68
N VAL A 87 4.30 -0.70 11.49
CA VAL A 87 5.38 0.27 11.70
C VAL A 87 5.23 1.54 10.85
N PHE A 88 4.48 1.50 9.74
CA PHE A 88 4.23 2.66 8.87
C PHE A 88 2.85 3.31 9.08
N ILE A 89 1.97 2.78 9.94
CA ILE A 89 0.60 3.29 10.11
C ILE A 89 0.56 4.74 10.63
N ASN A 90 1.57 5.17 11.38
CA ASN A 90 1.65 6.53 11.89
C ASN A 90 1.71 7.59 10.78
N LEU A 91 2.22 7.25 9.60
CA LEU A 91 2.21 8.16 8.47
C LEU A 91 0.79 8.52 7.99
N LEU A 92 -0.21 7.65 8.22
CA LEU A 92 -1.61 7.92 7.89
C LEU A 92 -2.25 9.01 8.77
N GLN A 93 -1.60 9.40 9.86
CA GLN A 93 -2.05 10.51 10.71
C GLN A 93 -1.53 11.88 10.25
N ARG A 94 -0.65 11.95 9.24
CA ARG A 94 -0.08 13.22 8.77
C ARG A 94 -1.19 14.09 8.16
N GLY A 95 -1.22 15.38 8.52
CA GLY A 95 -2.24 16.31 8.02
C GLY A 95 -2.22 16.48 6.49
N TYR A 96 -1.04 16.30 5.87
CA TYR A 96 -0.86 16.45 4.43
C TYR A 96 -1.31 15.19 3.67
N GLU A 97 -2.30 15.36 2.78
CA GLU A 97 -2.94 14.24 2.08
C GLU A 97 -2.01 13.43 1.15
N PRO A 98 -1.11 14.06 0.36
CA PRO A 98 -0.16 13.30 -0.47
C PRO A 98 0.67 12.30 0.33
N ILE A 99 1.13 12.67 1.54
CA ILE A 99 1.83 11.75 2.43
C ILE A 99 0.93 10.58 2.83
N ARG A 100 -0.32 10.83 3.21
CA ARG A 100 -1.28 9.77 3.57
C ARG A 100 -1.53 8.81 2.40
N LEU A 101 -1.68 9.34 1.18
CA LEU A 101 -1.86 8.54 -0.04
C LEU A 101 -0.64 7.64 -0.30
N LEU A 102 0.56 8.20 -0.35
CA LEU A 102 1.79 7.45 -0.59
C LEU A 102 2.05 6.41 0.50
N SER A 103 1.71 6.74 1.75
CA SER A 103 1.86 5.82 2.87
C SER A 103 0.88 4.66 2.79
N LEU A 104 -0.35 4.92 2.35
CA LEU A 104 -1.33 3.87 2.11
C LEU A 104 -0.88 2.96 0.96
N GLN A 105 -0.33 3.52 -0.12
CA GLN A 105 0.26 2.74 -1.21
C GLN A 105 1.44 1.89 -0.74
N LEU A 106 2.32 2.45 0.11
CA LEU A 106 3.46 1.74 0.70
C LEU A 106 2.96 0.55 1.54
N ILE A 107 2.04 0.80 2.46
CA ILE A 107 1.44 -0.24 3.32
C ILE A 107 0.80 -1.32 2.45
N GLY A 108 0.02 -0.94 1.43
CA GLY A 108 -0.60 -1.90 0.52
C GLY A 108 0.40 -2.76 -0.24
N ARG A 109 1.49 -2.16 -0.74
CA ARG A 109 2.57 -2.90 -1.42
C ARG A 109 3.23 -3.92 -0.49
N LEU A 110 3.48 -3.54 0.76
CA LEU A 110 4.07 -4.43 1.76
C LEU A 110 3.10 -5.54 2.17
N LEU A 111 1.78 -5.26 2.23
CA LEU A 111 0.74 -6.26 2.50
C LEU A 111 0.59 -7.28 1.36
N VAL A 112 0.63 -6.84 0.10
CA VAL A 112 0.56 -7.73 -1.08
C VAL A 112 1.81 -8.58 -1.24
N GLY A 113 2.97 -8.02 -0.89
CA GLY A 113 4.26 -8.71 -0.93
C GLY A 113 4.44 -9.80 0.13
N LEU A 114 3.46 -10.00 1.03
CA LEU A 114 3.47 -11.12 1.98
C LEU A 114 3.25 -12.44 1.23
N PRO A 115 4.26 -13.33 1.10
CA PRO A 115 4.02 -14.67 0.58
C PRO A 115 3.19 -15.43 1.62
N SER A 116 1.88 -15.51 1.41
CA SER A 116 1.06 -16.47 2.15
C SER A 116 1.51 -17.87 1.75
N GLU A 117 2.35 -18.50 2.57
CA GLU A 117 2.88 -19.87 2.40
C GLU A 117 1.81 -20.97 2.29
N LYS A 118 0.52 -20.66 2.30
CA LYS A 118 -0.52 -21.65 2.05
C LYS A 118 -1.52 -21.11 1.04
N LYS A 119 -1.67 -21.89 -0.04
CA LYS A 119 -2.75 -21.89 -1.02
C LYS A 119 -3.97 -21.07 -0.58
N GLY A 120 -4.22 -19.98 -1.30
CA GLY A 120 -5.54 -19.37 -1.41
C GLY A 120 -6.14 -18.85 -0.11
N LEU A 121 -5.51 -17.89 0.56
CA LEU A 121 -6.27 -17.00 1.43
C LEU A 121 -6.94 -15.93 0.57
N LYS A 122 -8.23 -16.12 0.28
CA LYS A 122 -9.12 -15.05 -0.19
C LYS A 122 -9.20 -14.02 0.94
N PHE A 123 -8.36 -12.99 0.89
CA PHE A 123 -8.32 -11.92 1.91
C PHE A 123 -9.66 -11.19 2.07
N PHE A 124 -10.55 -11.28 1.08
CA PHE A 124 -11.92 -10.79 1.16
C PHE A 124 -12.89 -11.82 0.54
N SER A 125 -13.45 -12.70 1.35
CA SER A 125 -14.85 -13.06 1.12
C SER A 125 -15.68 -11.91 1.69
N LEU A 126 -15.86 -10.84 0.91
CA LEU A 126 -16.94 -9.89 1.15
C LEU A 126 -18.24 -10.68 0.92
N GLY A 127 -18.73 -11.31 1.98
CA GLY A 127 -19.99 -12.03 1.99
C GLY A 127 -21.14 -11.03 1.93
N VAL A 128 -21.39 -10.47 0.75
CA VAL A 128 -22.70 -9.90 0.44
C VAL A 128 -23.64 -11.08 0.26
N GLY A 129 -24.20 -11.56 1.38
CA GLY A 129 -25.24 -12.59 1.36
C GLY A 129 -25.10 -13.67 2.44
N ARG A 130 -25.98 -13.56 3.45
CA ARG A 130 -26.40 -14.59 4.42
C ARG A 130 -25.37 -15.04 5.47
N SER A 131 -25.59 -14.53 6.67
CA SER A 131 -25.17 -15.14 7.94
C SER A 131 -25.65 -16.60 8.04
N LYS A 132 -24.71 -17.53 8.24
CA LYS A 132 -24.92 -18.75 9.02
C LYS A 132 -23.67 -18.98 9.88
N ALA A 133 -23.91 -19.25 11.16
CA ALA A 133 -22.91 -19.37 12.20
C ALA A 133 -22.17 -20.73 12.19
N LEU A 134 -20.90 -20.68 12.65
CA LEU A 134 -20.08 -21.73 13.31
C LEU A 134 -19.59 -22.93 12.41
N PRO A 135 -18.42 -23.58 12.64
CA PRO A 135 -17.65 -23.68 13.88
C PRO A 135 -16.15 -23.32 13.89
N GLU A 136 -15.68 -23.10 15.12
CA GLU A 136 -14.31 -22.83 15.56
C GLU A 136 -13.33 -23.96 15.19
N SER A 137 -12.22 -23.62 14.54
CA SER A 137 -10.92 -24.33 14.71
C SER A 137 -9.74 -23.74 13.90
N THR A 138 -9.92 -22.66 13.13
CA THR A 138 -8.83 -22.08 12.30
C THR A 138 -8.70 -20.55 12.42
N ARG A 139 -8.86 -20.00 13.63
CA ARG A 139 -8.79 -18.55 13.93
C ARG A 139 -7.49 -18.09 14.61
N LYS A 140 -6.31 -18.45 14.08
CA LYS A 140 -5.04 -17.87 14.59
C LYS A 140 -4.36 -16.90 13.63
N THR A 141 -4.72 -16.90 12.34
CA THR A 141 -4.13 -16.01 11.33
C THR A 141 -4.99 -14.79 11.01
N ASN A 142 -6.32 -14.92 11.08
CA ASN A 142 -7.26 -13.79 10.88
C ASN A 142 -7.17 -12.70 11.97
N THR A 143 -6.69 -13.05 13.16
CA THR A 143 -6.63 -12.14 14.30
C THR A 143 -5.57 -11.05 14.17
N ARG A 144 -4.55 -11.21 13.30
CA ARG A 144 -3.49 -10.20 13.08
C ARG A 144 -3.74 -9.28 11.90
N VAL A 145 -4.56 -9.70 10.93
CA VAL A 145 -4.91 -8.89 9.76
C VAL A 145 -6.11 -7.97 10.05
N GLN A 146 -7.05 -8.43 10.89
CA GLN A 146 -8.16 -7.63 11.38
C GLN A 146 -7.72 -6.34 12.13
N PRO A 147 -6.70 -6.34 13.01
CA PRO A 147 -6.26 -5.13 13.69
C PRO A 147 -5.53 -4.12 12.79
N ILE A 148 -4.82 -4.54 11.72
CA ILE A 148 -4.15 -3.57 10.83
C ILE A 148 -5.17 -2.78 9.99
N PHE A 149 -6.21 -3.42 9.47
CA PHE A 149 -7.25 -2.70 8.73
C PHE A 149 -8.08 -1.78 9.64
N CYS A 150 -8.38 -2.20 10.86
CA CYS A 150 -8.98 -1.33 11.87
C CYS A 150 -8.07 -0.11 12.14
N ALA A 151 -6.78 -0.33 12.41
CA ALA A 151 -5.84 0.77 12.63
C ALA A 151 -5.72 1.71 11.42
N ILE A 152 -5.67 1.18 10.20
CA ILE A 152 -5.68 1.98 8.96
C ILE A 152 -6.94 2.83 8.88
N SER A 153 -8.12 2.24 9.11
CA SER A 153 -9.40 2.95 9.09
C SER A 153 -9.44 4.07 10.14
N GLU A 154 -9.04 3.80 11.38
CA GLU A 154 -9.01 4.78 12.46
C GLU A 154 -8.10 5.97 12.15
N ARG A 155 -7.00 5.77 11.42
CA ARG A 155 -6.10 6.87 11.04
C ARG A 155 -6.62 7.66 9.83
N ILE A 156 -7.14 6.96 8.81
CA ILE A 156 -7.63 7.59 7.59
C ILE A 156 -8.90 8.39 7.84
N PHE A 157 -9.86 7.84 8.60
CA PHE A 157 -11.15 8.49 8.89
C PHE A 157 -11.07 9.67 9.87
N ARG A 158 -9.88 10.01 10.38
CA ARG A 158 -9.67 11.28 11.11
C ARG A 158 -9.79 12.51 10.21
N PHE A 159 -9.66 12.32 8.91
CA PHE A 159 -9.77 13.38 7.91
C PHE A 159 -10.95 13.07 6.97
N PRO A 160 -11.54 14.09 6.34
CA PRO A 160 -12.48 13.86 5.24
C PRO A 160 -11.84 12.96 4.18
N LEU A 161 -12.54 11.90 3.75
CA LEU A 161 -12.04 11.07 2.64
C LEU A 161 -12.26 11.79 1.33
N THR A 162 -11.18 11.92 0.57
CA THR A 162 -11.23 12.31 -0.84
C THR A 162 -11.41 11.08 -1.72
N GLU A 163 -11.86 11.29 -2.96
CA GLU A 163 -11.99 10.23 -3.96
C GLU A 163 -10.67 9.48 -4.18
N ASN A 164 -9.55 10.20 -4.16
CA ASN A 164 -8.21 9.61 -4.32
C ASN A 164 -7.84 8.67 -3.17
N LEU A 165 -8.17 9.05 -1.93
CA LEU A 165 -7.89 8.24 -0.76
C LEU A 165 -8.81 7.02 -0.69
N CYS A 166 -10.09 7.19 -1.06
CA CYS A 166 -11.03 6.08 -1.26
C CYS A 166 -10.52 5.07 -2.29
N ALA A 167 -10.14 5.55 -3.48
CA ALA A 167 -9.64 4.71 -4.56
C ALA A 167 -8.38 3.95 -4.14
N THR A 168 -7.43 4.64 -3.51
CA THR A 168 -6.20 4.02 -3.00
C THR A 168 -6.50 2.97 -1.92
N LEU A 169 -7.38 3.26 -0.96
CA LEU A 169 -7.78 2.29 0.06
C LEU A 169 -8.41 1.06 -0.57
N PHE A 170 -9.27 1.25 -1.58
CA PHE A 170 -9.88 0.14 -2.30
C PHE A 170 -8.85 -0.70 -3.04
N ASP A 171 -7.90 -0.09 -3.74
CA ASP A 171 -6.80 -0.80 -4.41
C ASP A 171 -5.95 -1.61 -3.42
N VAL A 172 -5.68 -1.06 -2.23
CA VAL A 172 -4.97 -1.76 -1.15
C VAL A 172 -5.78 -2.96 -0.65
N LEU A 173 -7.08 -2.80 -0.43
CA LEU A 173 -7.97 -3.89 -0.01
C LEU A 173 -8.06 -4.98 -1.10
N LEU A 174 -8.10 -4.61 -2.37
CA LEU A 174 -8.10 -5.60 -3.47
C LEU A 174 -6.73 -6.25 -3.71
N GLY A 175 -5.69 -5.85 -2.98
CA GLY A 175 -4.34 -6.33 -3.18
C GLY A 175 -3.77 -5.98 -4.56
N GLY A 176 -4.19 -4.85 -5.12
CA GLY A 176 -3.80 -4.41 -6.47
C GLY A 176 -4.46 -5.19 -7.62
N ALA A 177 -5.43 -6.08 -7.34
CA ALA A 177 -6.23 -6.69 -8.38
C ALA A 177 -7.27 -5.68 -8.88
N SER A 178 -7.12 -5.18 -10.10
CA SER A 178 -8.17 -4.35 -10.71
C SER A 178 -9.47 -5.17 -10.82
N PRO A 179 -10.65 -4.60 -10.47
CA PRO A 179 -11.94 -5.29 -10.64
C PRO A 179 -12.15 -5.84 -12.06
N LYS A 180 -11.57 -5.19 -13.07
CA LYS A 180 -11.64 -5.60 -14.48
C LYS A 180 -10.98 -6.96 -14.75
N GLN A 181 -9.93 -7.31 -14.00
CA GLN A 181 -9.21 -8.57 -14.18
C GLN A 181 -9.94 -9.77 -13.54
N VAL A 182 -10.80 -9.50 -12.55
CA VAL A 182 -11.63 -10.53 -11.92
C VAL A 182 -12.88 -10.80 -12.75
N LEU A 183 -13.45 -9.77 -13.40
CA LEU A 183 -14.61 -9.94 -14.29
C LEU A 183 -14.27 -10.78 -15.53
N GLN A 184 -13.09 -10.56 -16.14
CA GLN A 184 -12.67 -11.31 -17.34
C GLN A 184 -12.30 -12.77 -17.05
N LYS A 185 -11.78 -13.08 -15.86
CA LYS A 185 -11.44 -14.47 -15.50
C LYS A 185 -12.67 -15.35 -15.31
N GLN A 186 -13.85 -14.77 -15.07
CA GLN A 186 -15.10 -15.53 -15.01
C GLN A 186 -15.69 -15.84 -16.40
N THR A 187 -15.21 -15.18 -17.46
CA THR A 187 -15.75 -15.34 -18.83
C THR A 187 -14.99 -16.37 -19.68
N GLN A 188 -13.86 -16.90 -19.22
CA GLN A 188 -13.02 -17.84 -19.99
C GLN A 188 -13.02 -19.29 -19.48
N ILE A 189 -14.04 -19.68 -18.74
CA ILE A 189 -14.37 -21.09 -18.53
C ILE A 189 -15.78 -21.28 -19.05
N ASP A 190 -15.89 -21.54 -20.34
CA ASP A 190 -16.77 -22.58 -20.90
C ASP A 190 -16.71 -22.51 -22.42
N ASN A 191 -15.95 -23.44 -23.01
CA ASN A 191 -16.28 -23.93 -24.34
C ASN A 191 -17.47 -24.89 -24.17
N PRO A 192 -18.58 -24.64 -24.89
CA PRO A 192 -19.27 -25.77 -25.49
C PRO A 192 -19.54 -25.51 -26.97
N LYS A 193 -19.08 -26.46 -27.79
CA LYS A 193 -19.65 -26.71 -29.12
C LYS A 193 -21.12 -27.11 -28.92
N SER A 194 -22.08 -26.38 -29.49
CA SER A 194 -23.13 -26.93 -30.37
C SER A 194 -24.19 -25.88 -30.74
N LYS A 195 -24.91 -26.22 -31.82
CA LYS A 195 -25.89 -25.45 -32.61
C LYS A 195 -27.11 -24.93 -31.82
N GLY A 196 -27.64 -23.78 -32.28
CA GLY A 196 -29.08 -23.61 -32.53
C GLY A 196 -29.94 -22.90 -31.49
N ASN A 197 -30.68 -21.91 -31.99
CA ASN A 197 -31.93 -21.30 -31.49
C ASN A 197 -31.94 -20.25 -30.36
N SER A 198 -32.32 -19.03 -30.79
CA SER A 198 -33.20 -18.02 -30.17
C SER A 198 -33.54 -18.08 -28.67
N SER A 199 -33.31 -16.93 -28.01
CA SER A 199 -34.33 -16.09 -27.33
C SER A 199 -34.06 -15.72 -25.86
N HIS A 200 -34.37 -14.44 -25.58
CA HIS A 200 -34.63 -13.76 -24.30
C HIS A 200 -33.45 -13.33 -23.41
N PHE A 201 -32.99 -12.10 -23.65
CA PHE A 201 -32.42 -11.23 -22.61
C PHE A 201 -33.54 -10.77 -21.67
N ILE A 202 -33.40 -11.04 -20.38
CA ILE A 202 -34.26 -10.48 -19.32
C ILE A 202 -33.41 -9.46 -18.55
N LEU A 203 -33.80 -8.18 -18.65
CA LEU A 203 -33.24 -7.09 -17.85
C LEU A 203 -34.01 -7.03 -16.51
N PRO A 204 -33.34 -6.93 -15.35
CA PRO A 204 -34.04 -6.64 -14.10
C PRO A 204 -34.43 -5.15 -14.07
N GLN A 205 -35.71 -4.87 -14.26
CA GLN A 205 -36.32 -3.57 -13.94
C GLN A 205 -36.37 -3.42 -12.42
N ILE A 206 -35.71 -2.39 -11.88
CA ILE A 206 -35.91 -1.98 -10.49
C ILE A 206 -36.99 -0.90 -10.49
N LEU A 207 -38.07 -1.21 -9.78
CA LEU A 207 -39.21 -0.34 -9.53
C LEU A 207 -38.78 0.91 -8.75
N VAL A 208 -39.29 2.04 -9.20
CA VAL A 208 -39.46 3.28 -8.44
C VAL A 208 -40.67 3.11 -7.52
N LEU A 209 -40.49 3.46 -6.25
CA LEU A 209 -41.55 3.93 -5.34
C LEU A 209 -40.91 4.96 -4.41
#